data_AF-R5JS62-F1
#
_entry.id   AF-R5JS62-F1
#
_cell.length_a   1.000
_cell.length_b   1.000
_cell.length_c   1.000
_cell.angle_alpha   90.00
_cell.angle_beta   90.00
_cell.angle_gamma   90.00
#
_symmetry.space_group_name_H-M   'P 1'
#
loop_
_entity.id
_entity.type
_entity.pdbx_description
1 polymer ?
#
loop_
_entity_poly.entity_id
_entity_poly.type
_entity_poly.pdbx_seq_one_letter_code
_entity_poly.pdbx_strand_id
1 'polypeptide(L)'
;MKKPIVIIVITSFVLIIIYCVIPIKGYKCPPPERPFNVPIDAKWCGDCDGGEWIYLVPDEEQYHFIVYMDWGQVQMDAIFIPDRTTTLSRENWKDQIFSYVSGDSQPYILGYEELGVFYILMCQYPAFGGTEWEIIKEKEIEKSSQ
;
A
#
# COMPACT_ATOMS: atom_id res chain seq x y z
N MET A 1 40.18 35.55 19.25
CA MET A 1 39.81 34.82 18.01
C MET A 1 38.90 33.60 18.21
N LYS A 2 38.47 33.22 19.43
CA LYS A 2 37.67 32.00 19.66
C LYS A 2 36.15 32.19 19.52
N LYS A 3 35.64 33.38 19.87
CA LYS A 3 34.20 33.70 19.82
C LYS A 3 33.56 33.59 18.42
N PRO A 4 34.17 34.08 17.32
CA PRO A 4 33.55 33.95 15.99
C PRO A 4 33.55 32.49 15.49
N ILE A 5 34.56 31.71 15.82
CA ILE A 5 34.65 30.28 15.43
C ILE A 5 33.56 29.47 16.14
N VAL A 6 33.33 29.71 17.43
CA VAL A 6 32.28 29.02 18.21
C VAL A 6 30.89 29.36 17.66
N ILE A 7 30.64 30.62 17.27
CA ILE A 7 29.37 31.02 16.66
C ILE A 7 29.16 30.28 15.33
N ILE A 8 30.17 30.24 14.45
CA ILE A 8 30.08 29.54 13.16
C ILE A 8 29.77 28.06 13.34
N VAL A 9 30.45 27.39 14.29
CA VAL A 9 30.21 25.96 14.57
C VAL A 9 28.79 25.73 15.08
N ILE A 10 28.31 26.53 16.04
CA ILE A 10 26.94 26.41 16.55
C ILE A 10 25.92 26.66 15.45
N THR A 11 26.07 27.71 14.64
CA THR A 11 25.15 28.02 13.55
C THR A 11 25.13 26.90 12.50
N SER A 12 26.29 26.33 12.14
CA SER A 12 26.36 25.21 11.21
C SER A 12 25.66 23.96 11.74
N PHE A 13 25.81 23.68 13.04
CA PHE A 13 25.20 22.53 13.69
C PHE A 13 23.68 22.69 13.79
N VAL A 14 23.21 23.91 14.10
CA VAL A 14 21.78 24.24 14.10
C VAL A 14 21.19 24.12 12.69
N LEU A 15 21.88 24.56 11.64
CA LEU A 15 21.42 24.39 10.25
C LEU A 15 21.35 22.92 9.83
N ILE A 16 22.30 22.08 10.26
CA ILE A 16 22.27 20.63 10.02
C ILE A 16 21.09 19.99 10.75
N ILE A 17 20.85 20.35 12.01
CA ILE A 17 19.69 19.86 12.75
C ILE A 17 18.39 20.31 12.07
N ILE A 18 18.28 21.57 11.67
CA ILE A 18 17.11 22.07 10.93
C ILE A 18 16.94 21.29 9.62
N TYR A 19 18.01 21.03 8.86
CA TYR A 19 17.96 20.22 7.64
C TYR A 19 17.55 18.76 7.90
N CYS A 20 18.02 18.15 8.98
CA CYS A 20 17.71 16.75 9.31
C CYS A 20 16.35 16.58 10.02
N VAL A 21 15.85 17.61 10.72
CA VAL A 21 14.61 17.56 11.51
C VAL A 21 13.43 18.20 10.78
N ILE A 22 13.66 19.09 9.81
CA ILE A 22 12.61 19.44 8.85
C ILE A 22 12.35 18.16 8.04
N PRO A 23 11.17 17.53 8.17
CA PRO A 23 10.82 16.46 7.26
C PRO A 23 10.84 17.10 5.87
N ILE A 24 11.73 16.62 5.01
CA ILE A 24 11.66 16.92 3.59
C ILE A 24 10.24 16.51 3.21
N LYS A 25 9.35 17.51 3.06
CA LYS A 25 7.95 17.27 2.71
C LYS A 25 7.97 16.32 1.52
N GLY A 26 7.34 15.17 1.72
CA GLY A 26 7.51 13.98 0.92
C GLY A 26 7.61 14.27 -0.58
N TYR A 27 8.80 14.02 -1.12
CA TYR A 27 8.91 13.66 -2.52
C TYR A 27 8.24 12.29 -2.66
N LYS A 28 6.91 12.27 -2.70
CA LYS A 28 6.20 11.12 -3.24
C LYS A 28 6.66 11.04 -4.68
N CYS A 29 7.37 9.97 -5.04
CA CYS A 29 7.66 9.74 -6.44
C CYS A 29 6.33 9.74 -7.20
N PRO A 30 6.27 10.34 -8.40
CA PRO A 30 5.09 10.16 -9.24
C PRO A 30 4.89 8.66 -9.45
N PRO A 31 3.63 8.20 -9.54
CA PRO A 31 3.36 6.80 -9.87
C PRO A 31 4.10 6.41 -11.16
N PRO A 32 4.53 5.15 -11.28
CA PRO A 32 5.09 4.67 -12.54
C PRO A 32 4.04 4.80 -13.66
N GLU A 33 4.49 4.66 -14.90
CA GLU A 33 3.55 4.59 -16.01
C GLU A 33 2.62 3.38 -15.83
N ARG A 34 1.31 3.61 -15.87
CA ARG A 34 0.32 2.56 -15.70
C ARG A 34 0.47 1.51 -16.83
N PRO A 35 0.70 0.23 -16.50
CA PRO A 35 0.75 -0.83 -17.50
C PRO A 35 -0.56 -0.97 -18.28
N PHE A 36 -0.49 -1.39 -19.55
CA PHE A 36 -1.65 -1.45 -20.45
C PHE A 36 -2.79 -2.34 -19.91
N ASN A 37 -2.44 -3.43 -19.23
CA ASN A 37 -3.38 -4.41 -18.69
C ASN A 37 -3.95 -4.04 -17.31
N VAL A 38 -3.47 -2.97 -16.68
CA VAL A 38 -4.03 -2.43 -15.45
C VAL A 38 -5.20 -1.50 -15.79
N PRO A 39 -6.40 -1.65 -15.19
CA PRO A 39 -7.54 -0.79 -15.46
C PRO A 39 -7.24 0.70 -15.25
N ILE A 40 -7.86 1.57 -16.06
CA ILE A 40 -7.60 3.02 -16.04
C ILE A 40 -7.98 3.69 -14.73
N ASP A 41 -8.94 3.09 -14.03
CA ASP A 41 -9.46 3.51 -12.75
C ASP A 41 -8.78 2.82 -11.57
N ALA A 42 -7.76 2.00 -11.79
CA ALA A 42 -6.88 1.54 -10.71
C ALA A 42 -6.14 2.71 -10.06
N LYS A 43 -5.89 2.59 -8.76
CA LYS A 43 -5.11 3.54 -7.96
C LYS A 43 -3.72 2.99 -7.74
N TRP A 44 -2.70 3.83 -7.96
CA TRP A 44 -1.35 3.53 -7.47
C TRP A 44 -1.25 3.72 -5.96
N CYS A 45 -0.79 2.68 -5.28
CA CYS A 45 -0.48 2.63 -3.86
C CYS A 45 0.98 2.20 -3.71
N GLY A 46 1.88 3.17 -3.64
CA GLY A 46 3.32 2.90 -3.58
C GLY A 46 4.13 4.17 -3.42
N ASP A 47 5.44 4.00 -3.31
CA ASP A 47 6.41 5.09 -3.29
C ASP A 47 7.57 4.80 -4.26
N CYS A 48 8.70 5.49 -4.09
CA CYS A 48 9.87 5.35 -4.96
C CYS A 48 10.45 3.92 -5.03
N ASP A 49 10.23 3.10 -4.00
CA ASP A 49 10.79 1.75 -3.89
C ASP A 49 9.78 0.65 -4.27
N GLY A 50 8.70 1.02 -4.96
CA GLY A 50 7.69 0.10 -5.47
C GLY A 50 6.32 0.29 -4.84
N GLY A 51 5.40 -0.57 -5.28
CA GLY A 51 4.02 -0.60 -4.83
C GLY A 51 3.12 -1.27 -5.86
N GLU A 52 1.83 -1.10 -5.67
CA GLU A 52 0.82 -1.84 -6.40
C GLU A 52 -0.21 -0.91 -7.03
N TRP A 53 -0.78 -1.35 -8.15
CA TRP A 53 -2.03 -0.81 -8.65
C TRP A 53 -3.18 -1.58 -8.03
N ILE A 54 -4.05 -0.90 -7.30
CA ILE A 54 -5.22 -1.50 -6.67
C ILE A 54 -6.46 -1.08 -7.46
N TYR A 55 -7.29 -2.04 -7.81
CA TYR A 55 -8.51 -1.83 -8.57
C TYR A 55 -9.72 -2.40 -7.84
N LEU A 56 -10.74 -1.58 -7.60
CA LEU A 56 -12.04 -2.05 -7.11
C LEU A 56 -12.89 -2.48 -8.30
N VAL A 57 -13.29 -3.75 -8.32
CA VAL A 57 -14.12 -4.29 -9.41
C VAL A 57 -15.51 -3.65 -9.35
N PRO A 58 -16.06 -3.16 -10.48
CA PRO A 58 -17.31 -2.41 -10.53
C PRO A 58 -18.56 -3.30 -10.48
N ASP A 59 -18.39 -4.61 -10.41
CA ASP A 59 -19.46 -5.54 -10.13
C ASP A 59 -19.18 -6.17 -8.76
N GLU A 60 -20.26 -6.52 -8.05
CA GLU A 60 -20.29 -7.09 -6.68
C GLU A 60 -20.66 -6.11 -5.54
N GLU A 61 -21.53 -6.60 -4.65
CA GLU A 61 -21.91 -6.04 -3.35
C GLU A 61 -20.78 -6.15 -2.31
N GLN A 62 -19.62 -6.65 -2.75
CA GLN A 62 -18.49 -7.04 -1.93
C GLN A 62 -17.27 -6.18 -2.30
N TYR A 63 -16.31 -6.08 -1.39
CA TYR A 63 -15.04 -5.41 -1.67
C TYR A 63 -14.13 -6.31 -2.49
N HIS A 64 -14.49 -6.54 -3.75
CA HIS A 64 -13.69 -7.28 -4.72
C HIS A 64 -12.57 -6.39 -5.25
N PHE A 65 -11.34 -6.69 -4.84
CA PHE A 65 -10.16 -5.98 -5.32
C PHE A 65 -9.26 -6.87 -6.17
N ILE A 66 -8.73 -6.26 -7.24
CA ILE A 66 -7.60 -6.80 -8.00
C ILE A 66 -6.38 -5.93 -7.69
N VAL A 67 -5.31 -6.57 -7.24
CA VAL A 67 -4.02 -5.96 -6.95
C VAL A 67 -3.06 -6.38 -8.04
N TYR A 68 -2.45 -5.41 -8.72
CA TYR A 68 -1.44 -5.61 -9.74
C TYR A 68 -0.09 -5.10 -9.25
N MET A 69 0.96 -5.82 -9.58
CA MET A 69 2.33 -5.35 -9.41
C MET A 69 2.57 -4.09 -10.28
N ASP A 70 3.63 -3.35 -9.99
CA ASP A 70 4.02 -2.14 -10.72
C ASP A 70 4.25 -2.39 -12.23
N TRP A 71 4.69 -3.59 -12.62
CA TRP A 71 4.76 -4.04 -14.03
C TRP A 71 3.46 -4.63 -14.59
N GLY A 72 2.38 -4.65 -13.81
CA GLY A 72 1.01 -4.93 -14.27
C GLY A 72 0.54 -6.37 -14.11
N GLN A 73 1.35 -7.29 -13.64
CA GLN A 73 0.90 -8.66 -13.37
C GLN A 73 -0.05 -8.72 -12.17
N VAL A 74 -1.10 -9.55 -12.24
CA VAL A 74 -2.02 -9.76 -11.12
C VAL A 74 -1.30 -10.44 -9.97
N GLN A 75 -1.18 -9.73 -8.85
CA GLN A 75 -0.61 -10.22 -7.60
C GLN A 75 -1.68 -10.94 -6.77
N MET A 76 -2.88 -10.36 -6.69
CA MET A 76 -4.03 -10.91 -5.98
C MET A 76 -5.34 -10.48 -6.66
N ASP A 77 -6.30 -11.38 -6.74
CA ASP A 77 -7.67 -11.13 -7.21
C ASP A 77 -8.63 -11.83 -6.25
N ALA A 78 -9.30 -11.07 -5.36
CA ALA A 78 -10.06 -11.64 -4.26
C ALA A 78 -11.13 -10.70 -3.68
N ILE A 79 -12.05 -11.28 -2.93
CA ILE A 79 -12.91 -10.55 -1.98
C ILE A 79 -12.10 -10.20 -0.75
N PHE A 80 -12.26 -8.98 -0.25
CA PHE A 80 -11.70 -8.56 1.02
C PHE A 80 -12.81 -8.24 2.04
N ILE A 81 -12.62 -8.67 3.28
CA ILE A 81 -13.59 -8.45 4.37
C ILE A 81 -13.00 -7.46 5.35
N PRO A 82 -13.71 -6.38 5.70
CA PRO A 82 -13.21 -5.43 6.67
C PRO A 82 -13.19 -6.04 8.07
N ASP A 83 -12.14 -5.76 8.84
CA ASP A 83 -11.98 -6.20 10.24
C ASP A 83 -12.99 -5.54 11.19
N ARG A 84 -13.63 -4.46 10.74
CA ARG A 84 -14.65 -3.69 11.46
C ARG A 84 -15.59 -2.98 10.49
N THR A 85 -16.64 -2.35 11.01
CA THR A 85 -17.48 -1.48 10.18
C THR A 85 -16.66 -0.31 9.63
N THR A 86 -16.75 -0.09 8.31
CA THR A 86 -16.04 0.98 7.59
C THR A 86 -17.02 1.75 6.71
N THR A 87 -16.71 3.01 6.44
CA THR A 87 -17.40 3.90 5.50
C THR A 87 -16.96 3.73 4.04
N LEU A 88 -16.09 2.77 3.76
CA LEU A 88 -15.58 2.49 2.42
C LEU A 88 -16.72 2.26 1.41
N SER A 89 -16.62 2.90 0.25
CA SER A 89 -17.58 2.82 -0.83
C SER A 89 -16.90 2.94 -2.19
N ARG A 90 -17.65 2.69 -3.27
CA ARG A 90 -17.14 2.84 -4.64
C ARG A 90 -16.71 4.27 -4.98
N GLU A 91 -17.29 5.24 -4.30
CA GLU A 91 -17.03 6.66 -4.52
C GLU A 91 -15.78 7.14 -3.77
N ASN A 92 -15.47 6.54 -2.61
CA ASN A 92 -14.41 7.05 -1.72
C ASN A 92 -13.19 6.13 -1.59
N TRP A 93 -13.21 4.91 -2.14
CA TRP A 93 -12.13 3.93 -1.91
C TRP A 93 -10.76 4.43 -2.34
N LYS A 94 -10.69 5.23 -3.41
CA LYS A 94 -9.42 5.80 -3.88
C LYS A 94 -8.83 6.77 -2.86
N ASP A 95 -9.64 7.38 -2.02
CA ASP A 95 -9.14 8.28 -0.99
C ASP A 95 -8.79 7.49 0.27
N GLN A 96 -9.52 6.43 0.59
CA GLN A 96 -9.34 5.69 1.84
C GLN A 96 -8.26 4.59 1.78
N ILE A 97 -8.06 3.92 0.65
CA ILE A 97 -7.08 2.82 0.55
C ILE A 97 -5.67 3.40 0.54
N PHE A 98 -4.80 2.88 1.40
CA PHE A 98 -3.44 3.37 1.53
C PHE A 98 -2.41 2.44 0.88
N SER A 99 -2.46 1.15 1.21
CA SER A 99 -1.45 0.17 0.78
C SER A 99 -2.03 -1.23 0.69
N TYR A 100 -1.41 -2.06 -0.15
CA TYR A 100 -1.50 -3.51 -0.06
C TYR A 100 -0.35 -4.05 0.79
N VAL A 101 -0.59 -5.11 1.56
CA VAL A 101 0.45 -5.78 2.34
C VAL A 101 0.45 -7.26 2.01
N SER A 102 1.51 -7.67 1.33
CA SER A 102 1.85 -9.05 0.95
C SER A 102 2.82 -9.70 1.94
N GLY A 103 2.88 -11.04 1.99
CA GLY A 103 3.95 -11.75 2.69
C GLY A 103 3.63 -13.20 3.08
N ASP A 104 4.34 -13.71 4.09
CA ASP A 104 4.13 -15.06 4.65
C ASP A 104 2.83 -15.19 5.47
N SER A 105 2.21 -14.07 5.81
CA SER A 105 0.89 -13.99 6.45
C SER A 105 -0.22 -13.81 5.42
N GLN A 106 -1.47 -13.90 5.87
CA GLN A 106 -2.63 -13.58 5.05
C GLN A 106 -2.53 -12.14 4.50
N PRO A 107 -2.57 -11.92 3.17
CA PRO A 107 -2.50 -10.59 2.59
C PRO A 107 -3.73 -9.75 2.95
N TYR A 108 -3.53 -8.44 3.00
CA TYR A 108 -4.58 -7.50 3.36
C TYR A 108 -4.37 -6.12 2.72
N ILE A 109 -5.44 -5.35 2.63
CA ILE A 109 -5.42 -3.95 2.22
C ILE A 109 -5.59 -3.08 3.47
N LEU A 110 -4.70 -2.09 3.63
CA LEU A 110 -4.81 -1.10 4.69
C LEU A 110 -5.59 0.12 4.16
N GLY A 111 -6.64 0.51 4.87
CA GLY A 111 -7.38 1.73 4.61
C GLY A 111 -7.42 2.67 5.81
N TYR A 112 -7.78 3.92 5.58
CA TYR A 112 -8.00 4.93 6.61
C TYR A 112 -9.30 5.69 6.38
N GLU A 113 -10.04 5.99 7.44
CA GLU A 113 -11.28 6.77 7.36
C GLU A 113 -11.03 8.25 7.66
N GLU A 114 -10.24 8.50 8.70
CA GLU A 114 -9.87 9.82 9.16
C GLU A 114 -8.47 9.77 9.80
N LEU A 115 -7.89 10.94 10.10
CA LEU A 115 -6.55 11.07 10.65
C LEU A 115 -6.36 10.21 11.91
N GLY A 116 -5.56 9.15 11.78
CA GLY A 116 -5.22 8.22 12.87
C GLY A 116 -6.16 7.03 13.02
N VAL A 117 -7.17 6.88 12.16
CA VAL A 117 -8.19 5.83 12.24
C VAL A 117 -8.05 4.91 11.02
N PHE A 118 -7.38 3.77 11.23
CA PHE A 118 -7.11 2.75 10.20
C PHE A 118 -8.02 1.55 10.35
N TYR A 119 -8.33 0.88 9.23
CA TYR A 119 -9.01 -0.41 9.17
C TYR A 119 -8.27 -1.35 8.21
N ILE A 120 -8.50 -2.65 8.37
CA ILE A 120 -7.87 -3.68 7.55
C ILE A 120 -8.96 -4.39 6.75
N LEU A 121 -8.74 -4.55 5.44
CA LEU A 121 -9.53 -5.45 4.62
C LEU A 121 -8.72 -6.73 4.45
N MET A 122 -9.16 -7.81 5.07
CA MET A 122 -8.50 -9.11 5.05
C MET A 122 -8.92 -9.90 3.80
N CYS A 123 -7.96 -10.49 3.09
CA CYS A 123 -8.27 -11.33 1.93
C CYS A 123 -9.11 -12.54 2.34
N GLN A 124 -10.23 -12.79 1.65
CA GLN A 124 -11.02 -14.00 1.81
C GLN A 124 -10.54 -15.08 0.83
N TYR A 125 -10.44 -16.33 1.30
CA TYR A 125 -10.12 -17.48 0.45
C TYR A 125 -11.34 -18.36 0.20
N PRO A 126 -11.41 -19.09 -0.94
CA PRO A 126 -10.43 -19.05 -2.03
C PRO A 126 -10.45 -17.72 -2.79
N ALA A 127 -9.27 -17.22 -3.13
CA ALA A 127 -9.15 -16.09 -4.04
C ALA A 127 -9.47 -16.54 -5.48
N PHE A 128 -9.79 -15.58 -6.35
CA PHE A 128 -10.06 -15.83 -7.76
C PHE A 128 -8.78 -16.06 -8.57
N GLY A 129 -7.66 -15.47 -8.15
CA GLY A 129 -6.38 -15.60 -8.84
C GLY A 129 -5.25 -14.76 -8.26
N GLY A 130 -4.14 -14.73 -9.00
CA GLY A 130 -2.95 -13.96 -8.66
C GLY A 130 -1.79 -14.81 -8.15
N THR A 131 -0.57 -14.29 -8.31
CA THR A 131 0.66 -15.01 -7.93
C THR A 131 0.70 -15.39 -6.46
N GLU A 132 0.17 -14.54 -5.57
CA GLU A 132 0.15 -14.85 -4.14
C GLU A 132 -0.83 -15.97 -3.80
N TRP A 133 -1.97 -16.02 -4.47
CA TRP A 133 -2.93 -17.10 -4.27
C TRP A 133 -2.34 -18.46 -4.67
N GLU A 134 -1.57 -18.53 -5.76
CA GLU A 134 -0.85 -19.75 -6.13
C GLU A 134 0.12 -20.22 -5.04
N ILE A 135 0.93 -19.30 -4.50
CA ILE A 135 1.86 -19.61 -3.40
C ILE A 135 1.14 -20.11 -2.14
N ILE A 136 0.01 -19.48 -1.80
CA ILE A 136 -0.78 -19.85 -0.61
C ILE A 136 -1.41 -21.23 -0.79
N LYS A 137 -2.00 -21.51 -1.95
CA LYS A 137 -2.53 -22.85 -2.27
C LYS A 137 -1.48 -23.93 -2.13
N GLU A 138 -0.27 -23.70 -2.67
CA GLU A 138 0.83 -24.65 -2.55
C GLU A 138 1.21 -24.91 -1.08
N LYS A 139 1.35 -23.84 -0.28
CA LYS A 139 1.63 -23.94 1.17
C LYS A 139 0.54 -24.70 1.94
N GLU A 140 -0.73 -24.52 1.59
CA GLU A 140 -1.84 -25.25 2.24
C GLU A 140 -1.85 -26.74 1.86
N ILE A 141 -1.56 -27.07 0.61
CA ILE A 141 -1.43 -28.46 0.14
C ILE A 141 -0.29 -29.17 0.89
N GLU A 142 0.88 -28.52 1.02
CA GLU A 142 2.01 -29.07 1.76
C GLU A 142 1.68 -29.35 3.23
N LYS A 143 0.98 -28.42 3.90
CA LYS A 143 0.53 -28.60 5.30
C LYS A 143 -0.45 -29.75 5.45
N SER A 144 -1.33 -29.98 4.48
CA SER A 144 -2.30 -31.08 4.52
C SER A 144 -1.68 -32.46 4.25
N SER A 145 -0.46 -32.49 3.72
CA SER A 145 0.27 -33.70 3.34
C SER A 145 1.28 -34.17 4.42
N GLN A 146 1.40 -33.42 5.53
CA GLN A 146 2.24 -33.74 6.70
C GLN A 146 1.39 -34.25 7.86
#